data_AF-A0A832AWB3-F1
#
_entry.id   AF-A0A832AWB3-F1
#
_cell.length_a   1.000
_cell.length_b   1.000
_cell.length_c   1.000
_cell.angle_alpha   90.00
_cell.angle_beta   90.00
_cell.angle_gamma   90.00
#
_symmetry.space_group_name_H-M   'P 1'
#
loop_
_entity.id
_entity.type
_entity.pdbx_description
1 polymer ?
#
loop_
_entity_poly.entity_id
_entity_poly.type
_entity_poly.pdbx_seq_one_letter_code
_entity_poly.pdbx_strand_id
1 'polypeptide(L)'
;MPQEMRVKEYAVKYRLPIYNVVKMARSGEIPAQLRNIDGKEEYVILDDTPPQTSDTKVETPIDYKVAYFELKEKYDALLKQIG
;
A
#
# COMPACT_ATOMS: atom_id res chain seq x y z
N MET A 1 -5.11 19.05 -18.12
CA MET A 1 -4.17 19.20 -17.00
C MET A 1 -4.58 18.17 -15.95
N PRO A 2 -3.67 17.35 -15.43
CA PRO A 2 -4.04 16.46 -14.32
C PRO A 2 -4.51 17.34 -13.15
N GLN A 3 -5.67 17.02 -12.58
CA GLN A 3 -6.21 17.75 -11.43
C GLN A 3 -5.53 17.24 -10.17
N GLU A 4 -4.71 18.08 -9.55
CA GLU A 4 -4.21 17.83 -8.21
C GLU A 4 -5.38 17.85 -7.22
N MET A 5 -5.41 16.90 -6.29
CA MET A 5 -6.44 16.84 -5.26
C MET A 5 -5.90 16.39 -3.92
N ARG A 6 -6.55 16.81 -2.84
CA ARG A 6 -6.21 16.37 -1.49
C ARG A 6 -6.62 14.90 -1.31
N VAL A 7 -5.93 14.20 -0.41
CA VAL A 7 -6.27 12.81 -0.03
C VAL A 7 -7.75 12.63 0.31
N LYS A 8 -8.37 13.61 0.99
CA LYS A 8 -9.79 13.57 1.34
C LYS A 8 -10.71 13.60 0.12
N GLU A 9 -10.38 14.42 -0.87
CA GLU A 9 -11.16 14.55 -2.10
C GLU A 9 -11.06 13.28 -2.94
N TYR A 10 -9.84 12.73 -3.06
CA TYR A 10 -9.58 11.46 -3.72
C TYR A 10 -10.33 10.30 -3.05
N ALA A 11 -10.32 10.25 -1.72
CA ALA A 11 -11.04 9.24 -0.94
C ALA A 11 -12.55 9.28 -1.18
N VAL A 12 -13.15 10.48 -1.20
CA VAL A 12 -14.58 10.65 -1.49
C VAL A 12 -14.92 10.27 -2.93
N LYS A 13 -14.11 10.73 -3.89
CA LYS A 13 -14.33 10.49 -5.32
C LYS A 13 -14.34 9.00 -5.66
N TYR A 14 -13.35 8.26 -5.15
CA TYR A 14 -13.18 6.83 -5.43
C TYR A 14 -13.80 5.92 -4.38
N ARG A 15 -14.51 6.48 -3.39
CA ARG A 15 -15.16 5.75 -2.28
C ARG A 15 -14.19 4.84 -1.52
N LEU A 16 -12.99 5.34 -1.26
CA LEU A 16 -11.93 4.62 -0.57
C LEU A 16 -11.78 5.12 0.86
N PRO A 17 -11.42 4.24 1.82
CA PRO A 17 -10.96 4.68 3.12
C PRO A 17 -9.75 5.59 2.98
N ILE A 18 -9.73 6.72 3.71
CA ILE A 18 -8.60 7.66 3.71
C ILE A 18 -7.27 6.93 4.01
N TYR A 19 -7.30 5.97 4.94
CA TYR A 19 -6.13 5.14 5.25
C TYR A 19 -5.56 4.42 4.02
N ASN A 20 -6.41 3.86 3.17
CA ASN A 20 -5.97 3.17 1.96
C ASN A 20 -5.35 4.18 0.98
N VAL A 21 -5.95 5.36 0.82
CA VAL A 21 -5.40 6.42 -0.05
C VAL A 21 -4.02 6.86 0.43
N VAL A 22 -3.83 7.09 1.73
CA VAL A 22 -2.51 7.42 2.29
C VAL A 22 -1.51 6.29 2.09
N LYS A 23 -1.94 5.03 2.27
CA LYS A 23 -1.09 3.86 2.03
C LYS A 23 -0.63 3.77 0.58
N MET A 24 -1.54 3.94 -0.37
CA MET A 24 -1.25 3.95 -1.82
C MET A 24 -0.32 5.10 -2.21
N ALA A 25 -0.55 6.30 -1.65
CA ALA A 25 0.32 7.46 -1.88
C ALA A 25 1.73 7.22 -1.34
N ARG A 26 1.84 6.58 -0.16
CA ARG A 26 3.13 6.25 0.47
C ARG A 26 3.87 5.13 -0.26
N SER A 27 3.18 4.12 -0.80
CA SER A 27 3.79 3.05 -1.57
C SER A 27 4.17 3.46 -3.00
N GLY A 28 3.73 4.65 -3.45
CA GLY A 28 3.91 5.12 -4.83
C GLY A 28 2.98 4.44 -5.82
N GLU A 29 1.93 3.77 -5.35
CA GLU A 29 0.91 3.11 -6.18
C GLU A 29 0.00 4.14 -6.88
N ILE A 30 -0.15 5.32 -6.28
CA ILE A 30 -0.74 6.50 -6.91
C ILE A 30 0.26 7.67 -6.89
N PRO A 31 0.33 8.49 -7.96
CA PRO A 31 1.21 9.65 -8.00
C PRO A 31 0.82 10.65 -6.89
N ALA A 32 1.70 10.86 -5.92
CA ALA A 32 1.46 11.78 -4.81
C ALA A 32 2.73 12.52 -4.41
N GLN A 33 2.56 13.73 -3.86
CA GLN A 33 3.65 14.56 -3.33
C GLN A 33 3.34 15.01 -1.91
N LEU A 34 4.34 14.97 -1.04
CA LEU A 34 4.26 15.60 0.28
C LEU A 34 4.35 17.12 0.12
N ARG A 35 3.35 17.85 0.63
CA ARG A 35 3.33 19.31 0.70
C ARG A 35 2.99 19.76 2.10
N ASN A 36 3.55 20.89 2.50
CA ASN A 36 3.15 21.56 3.74
C ASN A 36 1.87 22.37 3.46
N ILE A 37 0.77 21.98 4.08
CA ILE A 37 -0.51 22.65 4.01
C ILE A 37 -0.91 22.99 5.45
N ASP A 38 -1.11 24.28 5.73
CA ASP A 38 -1.51 24.78 7.06
C ASP A 38 -0.56 24.32 8.20
N GLY A 39 0.74 24.26 7.92
CA GLY A 39 1.76 23.84 8.89
C GLY A 39 1.84 22.33 9.12
N LYS A 40 1.08 21.53 8.36
CA LYS A 40 1.10 20.06 8.41
C LYS A 40 1.57 19.48 7.09
N GLU A 41 2.35 18.43 7.17
CA GLU A 41 2.74 17.64 6.01
C GLU A 41 1.57 16.74 5.57
N GLU A 42 1.01 17.01 4.39
CA GLU A 42 -0.05 16.21 3.78
C GLU A 42 0.36 15.71 2.40
N TYR A 43 -0.12 14.52 2.04
CA TYR A 43 0.00 14.02 0.67
C TYR A 43 -1.04 14.73 -0.23
N VAL A 44 -0.58 15.19 -1.39
CA VAL A 44 -1.41 15.71 -2.48
C VAL A 44 -1.32 14.72 -3.63
N ILE A 45 -2.46 14.22 -4.09
CA ILE A 45 -2.54 13.30 -5.23
C ILE A 45 -2.42 14.13 -6.50
N LEU A 46 -1.52 13.74 -7.39
CA LEU A 46 -1.15 14.48 -8.60
C LEU A 46 -1.91 14.02 -9.84
N ASP A 47 -2.63 12.91 -9.76
CA ASP A 47 -3.37 12.34 -10.87
C ASP A 47 -4.79 11.96 -10.47
N ASP A 48 -5.69 12.04 -11.45
CA ASP A 48 -7.10 11.75 -11.30
C ASP A 48 -7.46 10.39 -11.93
N THR A 49 -6.52 9.46 -11.86
CA THR A 49 -6.76 8.09 -12.29
C THR A 49 -7.38 7.29 -11.14
N PRO A 50 -8.38 6.43 -11.43
CA PRO A 50 -8.88 5.49 -10.44
C PRO A 50 -7.73 4.60 -10.01
N PRO A 51 -7.58 4.34 -8.70
CA PRO A 51 -6.51 3.49 -8.24
C PRO A 51 -6.75 2.10 -8.81
N GLN A 52 -5.70 1.54 -9.42
CA GLN A 52 -5.68 0.11 -9.67
C GLN A 52 -5.59 -0.53 -8.30
N THR A 53 -6.72 -0.95 -7.74
CA THR A 53 -6.72 -1.80 -6.56
C THR A 53 -6.00 -3.07 -6.98
N SER A 54 -4.70 -3.16 -6.72
CA SER A 54 -4.03 -4.44 -6.61
C SER A 54 -4.89 -5.23 -5.64
N ASP A 55 -5.42 -6.34 -6.14
CA ASP A 55 -6.57 -7.04 -5.59
C ASP A 55 -6.58 -6.98 -4.07
N THR A 56 -7.73 -6.62 -3.50
CA THR A 56 -8.10 -6.97 -2.14
C THR A 56 -7.38 -8.26 -1.81
N LYS A 57 -6.35 -8.21 -0.96
CA LYS A 57 -5.77 -9.43 -0.41
C LYS A 57 -6.96 -10.05 0.30
N VAL A 58 -7.64 -10.95 -0.41
CA VAL A 58 -8.55 -11.90 0.19
C VAL A 58 -7.66 -12.52 1.23
N GLU A 59 -7.98 -12.24 2.49
CA GLU A 59 -7.36 -12.88 3.64
C GLU A 59 -7.76 -14.35 3.50
N THR A 60 -7.03 -15.06 2.64
CA THR A 60 -7.17 -16.48 2.51
C THR A 60 -6.79 -17.02 3.88
N PRO A 61 -7.63 -17.86 4.50
CA PRO A 61 -7.31 -18.42 5.79
C PRO A 61 -5.93 -19.07 5.70
N ILE A 62 -4.96 -18.50 6.41
CA ILE A 62 -3.59 -18.97 6.41
C ILE A 62 -3.57 -20.26 7.23
N ASP A 63 -3.23 -21.38 6.60
CA ASP A 63 -2.87 -22.58 7.34
C ASP A 63 -1.48 -22.38 7.97
N TYR A 64 -1.49 -21.98 9.24
CA TYR A 64 -0.27 -21.70 10.01
C TYR A 64 0.68 -22.89 10.07
N LYS A 65 0.19 -24.13 9.95
CA LYS A 65 1.04 -25.32 9.95
C LYS A 65 1.87 -25.39 8.68
N VAL A 66 1.24 -25.17 7.52
CA VAL A 66 1.93 -25.17 6.22
C VAL A 66 2.93 -24.02 6.17
N ALA A 67 2.52 -22.81 6.55
CA ALA A 67 3.40 -21.63 6.57
C ALA A 67 4.63 -21.82 7.47
N TYR A 68 4.46 -22.50 8.62
CA TYR A 68 5.57 -22.82 9.51
C TYR A 68 6.59 -23.76 8.86
N PHE A 69 6.14 -24.85 8.22
CA PHE A 69 7.05 -25.80 7.58
C PHE A 69 7.80 -25.18 6.40
N GLU A 70 7.12 -24.38 5.57
CA GLU A 70 7.77 -23.66 4.46
C GLU A 70 8.86 -22.69 4.98
N LEU A 71 8.58 -21.98 6.07
CA LEU A 71 9.54 -21.07 6.67
C LEU A 71 10.73 -21.83 7.27
N LYS A 72 10.46 -22.96 7.93
CA LYS A 72 11.50 -23.83 8.51
C LYS A 72 12.41 -24.41 7.44
N GLU A 73 11.88 -24.89 6.32
CA GLU A 73 12.70 -25.40 5.21
C GLU A 73 13.62 -24.32 4.64
N LYS A 74 13.12 -23.10 4.46
CA LYS A 74 13.94 -21.96 4.01
C LYS A 74 15.05 -21.63 5.00
N TYR A 75 14.76 -21.65 6.28
CA TYR A 75 15.75 -21.41 7.34
C TYR A 75 16.83 -22.51 7.37
N ASP A 76 16.43 -23.78 7.30
CA ASP A 76 17.37 -24.91 7.27
C ASP A 76 18.24 -24.89 6.00
N ALA A 77 17.68 -24.48 4.85
CA ALA A 77 18.43 -24.30 3.61
C ALA A 77 19.44 -23.15 3.72
N LEU A 78 19.06 -22.05 4.36
CA LEU A 78 19.95 -20.91 4.61
C LEU A 78 21.10 -21.28 5.55
N LEU A 79 20.83 -22.01 6.63
CA LEU A 79 21.87 -22.51 7.54
C LEU A 79 22.90 -23.39 6.81
N LYS A 80 22.45 -24.22 5.86
CA LYS A 80 23.32 -25.06 5.03
C LYS A 80 24.15 -24.29 4.00
N GLN A 81 23.78 -23.06 3.66
CA GLN A 81 24.59 -22.22 2.76
C GLN A 81 25.65 -21.42 3.51
N ILE A 82 25.48 -21.24 4.83
CA ILE A 82 26.37 -20.43 5.68
C ILE A 82 27.38 -21.30 6.43
N GLY A 83 27.07 -22.59 6.67
CA GLY A 83 27.99 -23.59 7.23
C GLY A 83 28.73 -24.37 6.15
#